data_AF-A0A7V6M0P5-F1
#
_entry.id   AF-A0A7V6M0P5-F1
#
_cell.length_a   1.000
_cell.length_b   1.000
_cell.length_c   1.000
_cell.angle_alpha   90.00
_cell.angle_beta   90.00
_cell.angle_gamma   90.00
#
_symmetry.space_group_name_H-M   'P 1'
#
loop_
_entity.id
_entity.type
_entity.pdbx_description
1 polymer ?
#
loop_
_entity_poly.entity_id
_entity_poly.type
_entity_poly.pdbx_seq_one_letter_code
_entity_poly.pdbx_strand_id
1 'polypeptide(L)'
;MIKKITNNALWGRITVLFNLLILAAFILSVVALMGFDKENRVLVEKRPEYEQATMKMQEARQPSKGDSTRVAYYSQRLDSLSAMPTPKVAAEAKNLKSEIKRVSDILAKEIKNKAKTDSIIKVTEATYIPIKIDFTEIEKATNDKKATFSLLLYITLTLVVLKILFFAIWNYRNSKNLHQLADWMKNGNAPYWAFVSWLIPAYNLIKPYTFFNELMNESIYLLNDKSILPKKEVDNHEFYIGIWWTFFLLTFIISPLILYSTFFAEGPMFYKFNHLSIAIVSASIGGIYLLIESVLIFLYNKYNKLMMSM
;
A
#
# COMPACT_ATOMS: atom_id res chain seq x y z
N MET A 1 -52.03 15.67 -13.81
CA MET A 1 -51.41 16.36 -12.65
C MET A 1 -49.91 16.20 -12.79
N ILE A 2 -49.17 17.26 -13.14
CA ILE A 2 -47.72 17.18 -13.39
C ILE A 2 -47.03 16.85 -12.06
N LYS A 3 -46.41 15.68 -11.96
CA LYS A 3 -45.66 15.27 -10.76
C LYS A 3 -44.43 16.17 -10.65
N LYS A 4 -44.33 16.95 -9.57
CA LYS A 4 -43.14 17.77 -9.29
C LYS A 4 -41.92 16.86 -9.10
N ILE A 5 -40.95 16.97 -9.99
CA ILE A 5 -39.65 16.31 -9.87
C ILE A 5 -38.68 17.16 -9.03
N THR A 6 -37.63 16.52 -8.51
CA THR A 6 -36.69 17.15 -7.57
C THR A 6 -35.39 17.60 -8.25
N ASN A 7 -34.81 18.73 -7.80
CA ASN A 7 -33.47 19.12 -8.24
C ASN A 7 -32.41 18.29 -7.50
N ASN A 8 -31.75 17.37 -8.22
CA ASN A 8 -30.73 16.50 -7.66
C ASN A 8 -29.30 16.97 -7.95
N ALA A 9 -29.11 18.19 -8.48
CA ALA A 9 -27.79 18.71 -8.85
C ALA A 9 -26.81 18.79 -7.68
N LEU A 10 -27.29 18.94 -6.44
CA LEU A 10 -26.45 18.91 -5.24
C LEU A 10 -25.62 17.61 -5.15
N TRP A 11 -26.25 16.45 -5.36
CA TRP A 11 -25.57 15.15 -5.28
C TRP A 11 -24.55 14.97 -6.41
N GLY A 12 -24.83 15.53 -7.59
CA GLY A 12 -23.88 15.57 -8.69
C GLY A 12 -22.68 16.45 -8.35
N ARG A 13 -22.91 17.64 -7.79
CA ARG A 13 -21.82 18.55 -7.34
C ARG A 13 -20.96 17.93 -6.25
N ILE A 14 -21.57 17.23 -5.28
CA ILE A 14 -20.84 16.48 -4.25
C ILE A 14 -19.96 15.42 -4.93
N THR A 15 -20.49 14.66 -5.88
CA THR A 15 -19.70 13.66 -6.62
C THR A 15 -18.51 14.30 -7.35
N VAL A 16 -18.71 15.44 -8.01
CA VAL A 16 -17.63 16.19 -8.67
C VAL A 16 -16.59 16.69 -7.66
N LEU A 17 -17.00 17.15 -6.48
CA LEU A 17 -16.07 17.52 -5.41
C LEU A 17 -15.22 16.32 -4.99
N PHE A 18 -15.82 15.14 -4.83
CA PHE A 18 -15.05 13.92 -4.56
C PHE A 18 -14.10 13.57 -5.71
N ASN A 19 -14.49 13.76 -6.97
CA ASN A 19 -13.60 13.54 -8.11
C ASN A 19 -12.34 14.43 -8.01
N LEU A 20 -12.49 15.70 -7.63
CA LEU A 20 -11.36 16.61 -7.42
C LEU A 20 -10.50 16.21 -6.22
N LEU A 21 -11.13 15.81 -5.10
CA LEU A 21 -10.42 15.35 -3.90
C LEU A 21 -9.63 14.07 -4.17
N ILE A 22 -10.20 13.12 -4.93
CA ILE A 22 -9.52 11.89 -5.34
C ILE A 22 -8.32 12.22 -6.22
N LEU A 23 -8.48 13.14 -7.19
CA LEU A 23 -7.36 13.56 -8.05
C LEU A 23 -6.21 14.16 -7.23
N ALA A 24 -6.52 15.06 -6.29
CA ALA A 24 -5.53 15.65 -5.40
C ALA A 24 -4.85 14.58 -4.51
N ALA A 25 -5.64 13.68 -3.91
CA ALA A 25 -5.12 12.59 -3.07
C ALA A 25 -4.23 11.63 -3.86
N PHE A 26 -4.55 11.36 -5.14
CA PHE A 26 -3.74 10.52 -6.02
C PHE A 26 -2.39 11.19 -6.34
N ILE A 27 -2.40 12.48 -6.67
CA ILE A 27 -1.16 13.25 -6.91
C ILE A 27 -0.28 13.22 -5.65
N LEU A 28 -0.85 13.46 -4.48
CA LEU A 28 -0.11 13.38 -3.21
C LEU A 28 0.42 11.96 -2.96
N SER A 29 -0.35 10.92 -3.28
CA SER A 29 0.08 9.53 -3.16
C SER A 29 1.27 9.21 -4.06
N VAL A 30 1.29 9.70 -5.30
CA VAL A 30 2.44 9.54 -6.22
C VAL A 30 3.67 10.25 -5.68
N VAL A 31 3.53 11.48 -5.17
CA VAL A 31 4.65 12.21 -4.55
C VAL A 31 5.19 11.47 -3.32
N ALA A 32 4.31 10.94 -2.47
CA ALA A 32 4.70 10.15 -1.32
C ALA A 32 5.38 8.84 -1.72
N LEU A 33 4.91 8.17 -2.78
CA LEU A 33 5.52 6.97 -3.35
C LEU A 33 6.94 7.26 -3.85
N MET A 34 7.16 8.38 -4.55
CA MET A 34 8.50 8.79 -4.99
C MET A 34 9.43 9.04 -3.79
N GLY A 35 8.93 9.66 -2.73
CA GLY A 35 9.67 9.85 -1.49
C GLY A 35 10.04 8.52 -0.82
N PHE A 36 9.11 7.56 -0.79
CA PHE A 36 9.37 6.21 -0.29
C PHE A 36 10.38 5.44 -1.16
N ASP A 37 10.24 5.45 -2.48
CA ASP A 37 11.15 4.76 -3.40
C ASP A 37 12.60 5.26 -3.24
N LYS A 38 12.76 6.58 -3.08
CA LYS A 38 14.08 7.19 -2.85
C LYS A 38 14.77 6.63 -1.59
N GLU A 39 14.09 6.64 -0.45
CA GLU A 39 14.66 6.12 0.81
C GLU A 39 14.85 4.60 0.76
N ASN A 40 13.90 3.89 0.15
CA ASN A 40 13.96 2.43 0.03
C ASN A 40 15.15 1.95 -0.82
N ARG A 41 15.53 2.69 -1.88
CA ARG A 41 16.76 2.38 -2.63
C ARG A 41 18.01 2.45 -1.76
N VAL A 42 18.13 3.51 -0.96
CA VAL A 42 19.27 3.67 -0.02
C VAL A 42 19.30 2.52 0.99
N LEU A 43 18.14 2.14 1.53
CA LEU A 43 18.02 0.99 2.45
C LEU A 43 18.46 -0.33 1.80
N VAL A 44 18.02 -0.59 0.56
CA VAL A 44 18.38 -1.79 -0.19
C VAL A 44 19.86 -1.83 -0.51
N GLU A 45 20.46 -0.70 -0.91
CA GLU A 45 21.90 -0.60 -1.18
C GLU A 45 22.75 -0.81 0.08
N LYS A 46 22.26 -0.37 1.25
CA LYS A 46 22.95 -0.50 2.54
C LYS A 46 22.79 -1.87 3.22
N ARG A 47 21.76 -2.62 2.85
CA ARG A 47 21.44 -3.93 3.46
C ARG A 47 22.60 -4.94 3.41
N PRO A 48 23.31 -5.16 2.28
CA PRO A 48 24.42 -6.12 2.24
C PRO A 48 25.56 -5.76 3.19
N GLU A 49 25.88 -4.46 3.35
CA GLU A 49 26.90 -3.98 4.28
C GLU A 49 26.52 -4.33 5.73
N TYR A 50 25.28 -4.05 6.11
CA TYR A 50 24.74 -4.38 7.43
C TYR A 50 24.70 -5.89 7.71
N GLU A 51 24.27 -6.69 6.73
CA GLU A 51 24.22 -8.15 6.86
C GLU A 51 25.62 -8.75 7.05
N GLN A 52 26.60 -8.31 6.26
CA GLN A 52 27.99 -8.74 6.42
C GLN A 52 28.59 -8.35 7.77
N ALA A 53 28.34 -7.12 8.24
CA ALA A 53 28.79 -6.67 9.54
C ALA A 53 28.14 -7.48 10.68
N THR A 54 26.87 -7.83 10.53
CA THR A 54 26.12 -8.67 11.47
C THR A 54 26.70 -10.08 11.52
N MET A 55 26.99 -10.69 10.36
CA MET A 55 27.63 -12.01 10.29
C MET A 55 28.99 -12.02 10.98
N LYS A 56 29.86 -11.04 10.70
CA LYS A 56 31.17 -10.91 11.37
C LYS A 56 31.03 -10.77 12.89
N MET A 57 30.03 -10.03 13.36
CA MET A 57 29.75 -9.88 14.79
C MET A 57 29.28 -11.20 15.42
N GLN A 58 28.47 -11.99 14.70
CA GLN A 58 28.04 -13.32 15.15
C GLN A 58 29.22 -14.30 15.22
N GLU A 59 30.07 -14.34 14.19
CA GLU A 59 31.28 -15.15 14.15
C GLU A 59 32.24 -14.79 15.29
N ALA A 60 32.47 -13.50 15.54
CA ALA A 60 33.31 -13.02 16.64
C ALA A 60 32.77 -13.44 18.02
N ARG A 61 31.45 -13.49 18.19
CA ARG A 61 30.79 -13.88 19.46
C ARG A 61 30.66 -15.39 19.64
N GLN A 62 30.70 -16.17 18.57
CA GLN A 62 30.53 -17.63 18.61
C GLN A 62 31.44 -18.35 19.63
N PRO A 63 32.76 -18.09 19.70
CA PRO A 63 33.63 -18.75 20.68
C PRO A 63 33.48 -18.21 22.12
N SER A 64 32.96 -16.99 22.30
CA SER A 64 32.95 -16.28 23.60
C SER A 64 32.27 -17.05 24.74
N LYS A 65 31.13 -17.69 24.44
CA LYS A 65 30.40 -18.49 25.43
C LYS A 65 31.22 -19.71 25.86
N GLY A 66 31.83 -20.41 24.89
CA GLY A 66 32.68 -21.57 25.15
C GLY A 66 33.94 -21.21 25.93
N ASP A 67 34.61 -20.11 25.56
CA ASP A 67 35.79 -19.61 26.26
C ASP A 67 35.47 -19.22 27.71
N SER A 68 34.36 -18.53 27.93
CA SER A 68 33.91 -18.14 29.27
C SER A 68 33.60 -19.36 30.14
N THR A 69 32.93 -20.38 29.59
CA THR A 69 32.64 -21.63 30.29
C THR A 69 33.92 -22.42 30.63
N ARG A 70 34.88 -22.49 29.71
CA ARG A 70 36.18 -23.16 29.95
C ARG A 70 36.97 -22.49 31.07
N VAL A 71 37.08 -21.16 31.04
CA VAL A 71 37.75 -20.40 32.10
C VAL A 71 37.08 -20.65 33.45
N ALA A 72 35.76 -20.57 33.53
CA ALA A 72 35.02 -20.84 34.77
C ALA A 72 35.24 -22.27 35.30
N TYR A 73 35.19 -23.27 34.41
CA TYR A 73 35.42 -24.67 34.77
C TYR A 73 36.82 -24.90 35.36
N TYR A 74 37.87 -24.43 34.67
CA TYR A 74 39.24 -24.65 35.14
C TYR A 74 39.58 -23.81 36.38
N SER A 75 38.98 -22.63 36.54
CA SER A 75 39.10 -21.84 37.77
C SER A 75 38.52 -22.60 38.96
N GLN A 76 37.27 -23.07 38.85
CA GLN A 76 36.63 -23.85 39.90
C GLN A 76 37.39 -25.15 40.21
N ARG A 77 37.92 -25.82 39.17
CA ARG A 77 38.73 -27.02 39.35
C ARG A 77 40.03 -26.72 40.11
N LEU A 78 40.71 -25.62 39.79
CA LEU A 78 41.93 -25.20 40.48
C LEU A 78 41.65 -24.88 41.96
N ASP A 79 40.57 -24.17 42.25
CA ASP A 79 40.13 -23.86 43.61
C ASP A 79 39.87 -25.15 44.40
N SER A 80 39.16 -26.11 43.79
CA SER A 80 38.86 -27.39 44.43
C SER A 80 40.11 -28.22 44.75
N LEU A 81 41.11 -28.22 43.86
CA LEU A 81 42.37 -28.94 44.04
C LEU A 81 43.27 -28.26 45.07
N SER A 82 43.27 -26.92 45.09
CA SER A 82 44.06 -26.13 46.04
C SER A 82 43.50 -26.19 47.46
N ALA A 83 42.20 -26.47 47.61
CA ALA A 83 41.55 -26.69 48.89
C ALA A 83 41.73 -28.12 49.45
N MET A 84 42.27 -29.06 48.66
CA MET A 84 42.51 -30.44 49.14
C MET A 84 43.63 -30.47 50.19
N PRO A 85 43.48 -31.24 51.28
CA PRO A 85 44.54 -31.40 52.26
C PRO A 85 45.76 -32.09 51.65
N THR A 86 46.96 -31.62 51.99
CA THR A 86 48.22 -32.21 51.51
C THR A 86 48.34 -33.68 51.95
N PRO A 87 48.47 -34.64 51.02
CA PRO A 87 48.61 -36.05 51.35
C PRO A 87 49.85 -36.33 52.20
N LYS A 88 49.73 -37.26 53.16
CA LYS A 88 50.85 -37.70 54.01
C LYS A 88 51.86 -38.56 53.24
N VAL A 89 51.43 -39.21 52.15
CA VAL A 89 52.28 -40.02 51.28
C VAL A 89 52.98 -39.12 50.26
N ALA A 90 54.31 -39.18 50.21
CA ALA A 90 55.12 -38.30 49.35
C ALA A 90 54.78 -38.42 47.85
N ALA A 91 54.45 -39.63 47.37
CA ALA A 91 54.03 -39.86 45.98
C ALA A 91 52.69 -39.17 45.66
N GLU A 92 51.72 -39.22 46.58
CA GLU A 92 50.41 -38.58 46.43
C GLU A 92 50.51 -37.06 46.51
N ALA A 93 51.36 -36.54 47.40
CA ALA A 93 51.64 -35.10 47.49
C ALA A 93 52.31 -34.58 46.20
N LYS A 94 53.23 -35.36 45.62
CA LYS A 94 53.84 -35.05 44.33
C LYS A 94 52.81 -35.04 43.19
N ASN A 95 51.90 -36.02 43.18
CA ASN A 95 50.82 -36.10 42.20
C ASN A 95 49.85 -34.91 42.29
N LEU A 96 49.39 -34.56 43.50
CA LEU A 96 48.53 -33.39 43.72
C LEU A 96 49.21 -32.09 43.25
N LYS A 97 50.49 -31.90 43.60
CA LYS A 97 51.27 -30.72 43.15
C LYS A 97 51.42 -30.67 41.62
N SER A 98 51.62 -31.82 40.98
CA SER A 98 51.70 -31.90 39.52
C SER A 98 50.36 -31.60 38.83
N GLU A 99 49.26 -32.03 39.45
CA GLU A 99 47.90 -31.80 38.94
C GLU A 99 47.47 -30.34 39.10
N ILE A 100 47.76 -29.72 40.25
CA ILE A 100 47.56 -28.27 40.47
C ILE A 100 48.32 -27.48 39.41
N LYS A 101 49.59 -27.81 39.16
CA LYS A 101 50.39 -27.17 38.12
C LYS A 101 49.76 -27.36 36.73
N ARG A 102 49.36 -28.58 36.39
CA ARG A 102 48.71 -28.89 35.10
C ARG A 102 47.43 -28.08 34.88
N VAL A 103 46.54 -28.04 35.87
CA VAL A 103 45.28 -27.29 35.79
C VAL A 103 45.53 -25.78 35.75
N SER A 104 46.52 -25.29 36.51
CA SER A 104 46.93 -23.87 36.46
C SER A 104 47.47 -23.47 35.09
N ASP A 105 48.31 -24.30 34.46
CA ASP A 105 48.83 -24.06 33.11
C ASP A 105 47.71 -24.05 32.06
N ILE A 106 46.72 -24.96 32.18
CA ILE A 106 45.54 -24.98 31.30
C ILE A 106 44.69 -23.72 31.50
N LEU A 107 44.42 -23.34 32.75
CA LEU A 107 43.65 -22.14 33.06
C LEU A 107 44.32 -20.89 32.46
N ALA A 108 45.64 -20.75 32.60
CA ALA A 108 46.38 -19.64 32.02
C ALA A 108 46.22 -19.57 30.48
N LYS A 109 46.23 -20.74 29.81
CA LYS A 109 45.98 -20.83 28.36
C LYS A 109 44.55 -20.43 28.00
N GLU A 110 43.55 -20.91 28.73
CA GLU A 110 42.14 -20.57 28.46
C GLU A 110 41.84 -19.10 28.73
N ILE A 111 42.43 -18.49 29.77
CA ILE A 111 42.36 -17.04 30.02
C ILE A 111 42.93 -16.26 28.83
N LYS A 112 44.08 -16.69 28.30
CA LYS A 112 44.68 -16.04 27.11
C LYS A 112 43.81 -16.20 25.86
N ASN A 113 43.21 -17.36 25.65
CA ASN A 113 42.27 -17.59 24.55
C ASN A 113 41.04 -16.67 24.68
N LYS A 114 40.44 -16.60 25.88
CA LYS A 114 39.32 -15.70 26.16
C LYS A 114 39.70 -14.23 25.90
N ALA A 115 40.86 -13.78 26.38
CA ALA A 115 41.32 -12.42 26.14
C ALA A 115 41.49 -12.09 24.65
N LYS A 116 41.95 -13.06 23.84
CA LYS A 116 42.01 -12.93 22.38
C LYS A 116 40.60 -12.79 21.79
N THR A 117 39.67 -13.64 22.19
CA THR A 117 38.26 -13.57 21.76
C THR A 117 37.61 -12.24 22.14
N ASP A 118 37.75 -11.80 23.39
CA ASP A 118 37.22 -10.51 23.87
C ASP A 118 37.81 -9.33 23.07
N SER A 119 39.10 -9.39 22.73
CA SER A 119 39.74 -8.38 21.88
C SER A 119 39.18 -8.35 20.47
N ILE A 120 38.94 -9.52 19.86
CA ILE A 120 38.32 -9.60 18.52
C ILE A 120 36.91 -9.00 18.58
N ILE A 121 36.10 -9.40 19.57
CA ILE A 121 34.76 -8.86 19.79
C ILE A 121 34.79 -7.34 19.88
N LYS A 122 35.69 -6.78 20.70
CA LYS A 122 35.80 -5.33 20.89
C LYS A 122 36.12 -4.59 19.58
N VAL A 123 37.04 -5.12 18.77
CA VAL A 123 37.40 -4.52 17.47
C VAL A 123 36.24 -4.64 16.49
N THR A 124 35.61 -5.81 16.39
CA THR A 124 34.45 -6.03 15.51
C THR A 124 33.28 -5.16 15.92
N GLU A 125 33.03 -4.99 17.22
CA GLU A 125 31.96 -4.16 17.77
C GLU A 125 32.17 -2.67 17.44
N ALA A 126 33.42 -2.19 17.50
CA ALA A 126 33.75 -0.81 17.11
C ALA A 126 33.44 -0.52 15.63
N THR A 127 33.54 -1.51 14.75
CA THR A 127 33.13 -1.38 13.34
C THR A 127 31.63 -1.61 13.13
N TYR A 128 31.03 -2.54 13.89
CA TYR A 128 29.63 -2.92 13.73
C TYR A 128 28.64 -1.86 14.23
N ILE A 129 28.92 -1.22 15.37
CA ILE A 129 27.98 -0.26 16.00
C ILE A 129 27.61 0.90 15.05
N PRO A 130 28.57 1.60 14.40
CA PRO A 130 28.25 2.68 13.47
C PRO A 130 27.38 2.20 12.29
N ILE A 131 27.70 1.05 11.69
CA ILE A 131 26.95 0.47 10.58
C ILE A 131 25.51 0.14 11.01
N LYS A 132 25.35 -0.44 12.21
CA LYS A 132 24.03 -0.74 12.77
C LYS A 132 23.21 0.53 12.98
N ILE A 133 23.81 1.58 13.53
CA ILE A 133 23.13 2.86 13.77
C ILE A 133 22.68 3.48 12.44
N ASP A 134 23.59 3.61 11.48
CA ASP A 134 23.32 4.11 10.12
C ASP A 134 22.17 3.34 9.47
N PHE A 135 22.25 2.01 9.46
CA PHE A 135 21.19 1.15 8.90
C PHE A 135 19.84 1.34 9.61
N THR A 136 19.83 1.42 10.94
CA THR A 136 18.59 1.59 11.74
C THR A 136 17.94 2.95 11.47
N GLU A 137 18.74 4.01 11.30
CA GLU A 137 18.24 5.35 10.97
C GLU A 137 17.62 5.38 9.56
N ILE A 138 18.28 4.77 8.57
CA ILE A 138 17.75 4.64 7.20
C ILE A 138 16.47 3.79 7.17
N GLU A 139 16.45 2.69 7.92
CA GLU A 139 15.26 1.82 8.05
C GLU A 139 14.08 2.59 8.65
N LYS A 140 14.32 3.37 9.70
CA LYS A 140 13.29 4.22 10.32
C LYS A 140 12.77 5.26 9.32
N ALA A 141 13.64 5.99 8.64
CA ALA A 141 13.25 6.98 7.64
C ALA A 141 12.42 6.35 6.50
N THR A 142 12.81 5.17 6.03
CA THR A 142 12.08 4.40 5.02
C THR A 142 10.68 4.02 5.51
N ASN A 143 10.56 3.53 6.74
CA ASN A 143 9.28 3.15 7.34
C ASN A 143 8.34 4.35 7.53
N ASP A 144 8.86 5.52 7.93
CA ASP A 144 8.07 6.75 8.06
C ASP A 144 7.51 7.22 6.70
N LYS A 145 8.30 7.12 5.63
CA LYS A 145 7.83 7.41 4.26
C LYS A 145 6.78 6.41 3.79
N LYS A 146 7.01 5.10 4.05
CA LYS A 146 6.04 4.04 3.74
C LYS A 146 4.70 4.27 4.44
N ALA A 147 4.73 4.67 5.71
CA ALA A 147 3.54 4.97 6.49
C ALA A 147 2.76 6.15 5.90
N THR A 148 3.47 7.22 5.50
CA THR A 148 2.87 8.39 4.84
C THR A 148 2.19 8.01 3.53
N PHE A 149 2.87 7.23 2.68
CA PHE A 149 2.29 6.71 1.43
C PHE A 149 1.04 5.85 1.69
N SER A 150 1.12 4.93 2.66
CA SER A 150 0.01 4.04 3.02
C SER A 150 -1.21 4.81 3.53
N LEU A 151 -1.00 5.85 4.34
CA LEU A 151 -2.07 6.72 4.83
C LEU A 151 -2.81 7.41 3.67
N LEU A 152 -2.06 7.99 2.73
CA LEU A 152 -2.65 8.66 1.56
C LEU A 152 -3.43 7.68 0.67
N LEU A 153 -2.94 6.45 0.54
CA LEU A 153 -3.64 5.38 -0.18
C LEU A 153 -4.98 5.03 0.50
N TYR A 154 -5.02 4.91 1.83
CA TYR A 154 -6.27 4.67 2.57
C TYR A 154 -7.26 5.84 2.48
N ILE A 155 -6.76 7.09 2.54
CA ILE A 155 -7.58 8.28 2.31
C ILE A 155 -8.19 8.23 0.90
N THR A 156 -7.38 7.96 -0.12
CA THR A 156 -7.82 7.87 -1.53
C THR A 156 -8.89 6.79 -1.70
N LEU A 157 -8.66 5.59 -1.14
CA LEU A 157 -9.64 4.50 -1.17
C LEU A 157 -10.97 4.89 -0.52
N THR A 158 -10.90 5.55 0.64
CA THR A 158 -12.10 6.03 1.34
C THR A 158 -12.87 7.05 0.50
N LEU A 159 -12.17 8.00 -0.12
CA LEU A 159 -12.78 8.97 -1.02
C LEU A 159 -13.44 8.30 -2.24
N VAL A 160 -12.80 7.29 -2.84
CA VAL A 160 -13.37 6.50 -3.96
C VAL A 160 -14.67 5.81 -3.56
N VAL A 161 -14.70 5.14 -2.40
CA VAL A 161 -15.90 4.45 -1.90
C VAL A 161 -17.04 5.45 -1.70
N LEU A 162 -16.76 6.57 -1.00
CA LEU A 162 -17.75 7.62 -0.79
C LEU A 162 -18.25 8.19 -2.11
N LYS A 163 -17.35 8.45 -3.06
CA LYS A 163 -17.68 8.92 -4.41
C LYS A 163 -18.65 7.99 -5.13
N ILE A 164 -18.42 6.67 -5.10
CA ILE A 164 -19.30 5.69 -5.73
C ILE A 164 -20.69 5.76 -5.10
N LEU A 165 -20.78 5.87 -3.76
CA LEU A 165 -22.07 6.00 -3.06
C LEU A 165 -22.81 7.28 -3.46
N PHE A 166 -22.14 8.44 -3.47
CA PHE A 166 -22.77 9.70 -3.87
C PHE A 166 -23.19 9.71 -5.34
N PHE A 167 -22.38 9.13 -6.23
CA PHE A 167 -22.72 8.98 -7.65
C PHE A 167 -23.93 8.06 -7.83
N ALA A 168 -23.98 6.94 -7.12
CA ALA A 168 -25.10 6.00 -7.14
C ALA A 168 -26.40 6.64 -6.60
N ILE A 169 -26.32 7.40 -5.51
CA ILE A 169 -27.47 8.15 -4.97
C ILE A 169 -27.97 9.19 -5.98
N TRP A 170 -27.05 9.92 -6.63
CA TRP A 170 -27.40 10.87 -7.68
C TRP A 170 -28.12 10.18 -8.84
N ASN A 171 -27.58 9.08 -9.37
CA ASN A 171 -28.19 8.27 -10.42
C ASN A 171 -29.59 7.76 -10.03
N TYR A 172 -29.72 7.21 -8.83
CA TYR A 172 -30.98 6.70 -8.29
C TYR A 172 -32.08 7.78 -8.27
N ARG A 173 -31.77 8.95 -7.71
CA ARG A 173 -32.73 10.05 -7.58
C ARG A 173 -33.16 10.60 -8.94
N ASN A 174 -32.22 10.70 -9.88
CA ASN A 174 -32.49 11.14 -11.23
C ASN A 174 -33.32 10.14 -12.03
N SER A 175 -33.04 8.85 -11.90
CA SER A 175 -33.86 7.80 -12.49
C SER A 175 -35.28 7.80 -11.94
N LYS A 176 -35.45 8.05 -10.63
CA LYS A 176 -36.79 8.24 -10.05
C LYS A 176 -37.54 9.41 -10.66
N ASN A 177 -36.88 10.55 -10.88
CA ASN A 177 -37.52 11.68 -11.58
C ASN A 177 -37.97 11.25 -12.98
N LEU A 178 -37.10 10.59 -13.74
CA LEU A 178 -37.39 10.16 -15.10
C LEU A 178 -38.58 9.17 -15.15
N HIS A 179 -38.63 8.19 -14.25
CA HIS A 179 -39.77 7.27 -14.12
C HIS A 179 -41.09 7.94 -13.71
N GLN A 180 -41.04 9.15 -13.14
CA GLN A 180 -42.24 9.93 -12.83
C GLN A 180 -42.72 10.77 -14.01
N LEU A 181 -41.81 11.16 -14.92
CA LEU A 181 -42.10 11.99 -16.08
C LEU A 181 -42.52 11.18 -17.31
N ALA A 182 -41.89 10.02 -17.51
CA ALA A 182 -42.05 9.19 -18.69
C ALA A 182 -42.75 7.86 -18.34
N ASP A 183 -43.95 7.65 -18.87
CA ASP A 183 -44.75 6.45 -18.57
C ASP A 183 -44.11 5.15 -19.08
N TRP A 184 -43.35 5.21 -20.18
CA TRP A 184 -42.67 4.03 -20.75
C TRP A 184 -41.52 3.51 -19.88
N MET A 185 -40.95 4.37 -19.03
CA MET A 185 -39.89 3.99 -18.09
C MET A 185 -40.35 2.97 -17.04
N LYS A 186 -41.66 2.73 -16.88
CA LYS A 186 -42.17 1.64 -16.03
C LYS A 186 -41.62 0.26 -16.43
N ASN A 187 -41.28 0.09 -17.71
CA ASN A 187 -40.67 -1.12 -18.25
C ASN A 187 -39.14 -1.05 -18.36
N GLY A 188 -38.54 0.09 -17.98
CA GLY A 188 -37.09 0.33 -18.00
C GLY A 188 -36.35 -0.29 -16.81
N ASN A 189 -35.07 0.05 -16.63
CA ASN A 189 -34.33 -0.47 -15.47
C ASN A 189 -34.85 0.17 -14.18
N ALA A 190 -35.26 -0.68 -13.23
CA ALA A 190 -35.77 -0.22 -11.95
C ALA A 190 -34.73 0.67 -11.21
N PRO A 191 -35.13 1.80 -10.61
CA PRO A 191 -34.18 2.79 -10.09
C PRO A 191 -33.18 2.25 -9.07
N TYR A 192 -33.55 1.25 -8.25
CA TYR A 192 -32.66 0.70 -7.23
C TYR A 192 -31.40 0.03 -7.82
N TRP A 193 -31.44 -0.41 -9.09
CA TRP A 193 -30.26 -0.94 -9.77
C TRP A 193 -29.16 0.11 -9.95
N ALA A 194 -29.48 1.41 -9.89
CA ALA A 194 -28.49 2.50 -9.83
C ALA A 194 -27.49 2.36 -8.67
N PHE A 195 -27.91 1.67 -7.60
CA PHE A 195 -27.12 1.50 -6.38
C PHE A 195 -26.57 0.09 -6.26
N VAL A 196 -27.45 -0.90 -6.39
CA VAL A 196 -27.10 -2.32 -6.17
C VAL A 196 -26.06 -2.81 -7.19
N SER A 197 -26.07 -2.28 -8.42
CA SER A 197 -25.13 -2.70 -9.46
C SER A 197 -23.67 -2.38 -9.14
N TRP A 198 -23.38 -1.34 -8.36
CA TRP A 198 -22.01 -0.99 -7.95
C TRP A 198 -21.44 -1.94 -6.89
N LEU A 199 -22.31 -2.62 -6.14
CA LEU A 199 -21.93 -3.48 -5.02
C LEU A 199 -21.75 -4.95 -5.41
N ILE A 200 -22.33 -5.37 -6.54
CA ILE A 200 -22.23 -6.74 -7.04
C ILE A 200 -21.11 -6.79 -8.08
N PRO A 201 -19.97 -7.46 -7.82
CA PRO A 201 -18.77 -7.37 -8.67
C PRO A 201 -19.00 -7.67 -10.15
N ALA A 202 -19.69 -8.77 -10.48
CA ALA A 202 -19.96 -9.15 -11.87
C ALA A 202 -20.91 -8.16 -12.57
N TYR A 203 -21.91 -7.65 -11.85
CA TYR A 203 -22.87 -6.69 -12.38
C TYR A 203 -22.24 -5.29 -12.51
N ASN A 204 -21.28 -4.94 -11.66
CA ASN A 204 -20.55 -3.67 -11.73
C ASN A 204 -19.81 -3.53 -13.06
N LEU A 205 -19.52 -4.61 -13.80
CA LEU A 205 -18.86 -4.54 -15.12
C LEU A 205 -19.75 -4.02 -16.25
N ILE A 206 -21.08 -4.09 -16.08
CA ILE A 206 -22.03 -3.83 -17.19
C ILE A 206 -23.17 -2.91 -16.74
N LYS A 207 -23.78 -3.18 -15.59
CA LYS A 207 -25.03 -2.51 -15.21
C LYS A 207 -24.90 -1.00 -15.00
N PRO A 208 -23.85 -0.47 -14.36
CA PRO A 208 -23.71 0.98 -14.21
C PRO A 208 -23.68 1.71 -15.57
N TYR A 209 -23.00 1.15 -16.56
CA TYR A 209 -23.03 1.65 -17.94
C TYR A 209 -24.44 1.63 -18.51
N THR A 210 -25.11 0.47 -18.50
CA THR A 210 -26.47 0.35 -19.08
C THR A 210 -27.47 1.31 -18.44
N PHE A 211 -27.36 1.50 -17.12
CA PHE A 211 -28.25 2.36 -16.37
C PHE A 211 -28.01 3.84 -16.67
N PHE A 212 -26.73 4.27 -16.69
CA PHE A 212 -26.42 5.66 -16.99
C PHE A 212 -26.70 6.01 -18.46
N ASN A 213 -26.51 5.05 -19.38
CA ASN A 213 -26.88 5.20 -20.79
C ASN A 213 -28.40 5.39 -20.96
N GLU A 214 -29.22 4.54 -20.34
CA GLU A 214 -30.68 4.72 -20.33
C GLU A 214 -31.06 6.08 -19.73
N LEU A 215 -30.48 6.43 -18.56
CA LEU A 215 -30.77 7.70 -17.90
C LEU A 215 -30.52 8.91 -18.81
N MET A 216 -29.39 8.93 -19.52
CA MET A 216 -29.02 10.00 -20.45
C MET A 216 -29.91 10.01 -21.69
N ASN A 217 -30.05 8.87 -22.38
CA ASN A 217 -30.79 8.76 -23.64
C ASN A 217 -32.27 9.09 -23.47
N GLU A 218 -32.89 8.57 -22.42
CA GLU A 218 -34.32 8.79 -22.15
C GLU A 218 -34.61 10.23 -21.73
N SER A 219 -33.69 10.86 -21.00
CA SER A 219 -33.79 12.28 -20.67
C SER A 219 -33.70 13.17 -21.91
N ILE A 220 -32.79 12.86 -22.83
CA ILE A 220 -32.65 13.56 -24.11
C ILE A 220 -33.88 13.34 -24.98
N TYR A 221 -34.35 12.10 -25.10
CA TYR A 221 -35.57 11.75 -25.84
C TYR A 221 -36.78 12.55 -25.33
N LEU A 222 -37.00 12.58 -24.01
CA LEU A 222 -38.08 13.36 -23.40
C LEU A 222 -37.96 14.87 -23.70
N LEU A 223 -36.74 15.42 -23.62
CA LEU A 223 -36.49 16.84 -23.90
C LEU A 223 -36.68 17.20 -25.39
N ASN A 224 -36.36 16.28 -26.29
CA ASN A 224 -36.57 16.41 -27.73
C ASN A 224 -38.06 16.31 -28.08
N ASP A 225 -38.81 15.36 -27.49
CA ASP A 225 -40.26 15.23 -27.65
C ASP A 225 -40.98 16.53 -27.27
N LYS A 226 -40.54 17.18 -26.20
CA LYS A 226 -41.07 18.48 -25.75
C LYS A 226 -40.55 19.69 -26.53
N SER A 227 -39.70 19.49 -27.55
CA SER A 227 -39.07 20.58 -28.33
C SER A 227 -38.33 21.62 -27.46
N ILE A 228 -37.81 21.20 -26.29
CA ILE A 228 -37.06 22.07 -25.37
C ILE A 228 -35.59 22.15 -25.80
N LEU A 229 -35.06 21.05 -26.34
CA LEU A 229 -33.73 21.06 -26.96
C LEU A 229 -33.84 21.56 -28.41
N PRO A 230 -32.88 22.38 -28.88
CA PRO A 230 -32.81 22.75 -30.28
C PRO A 230 -32.63 21.48 -31.12
N LYS A 231 -33.40 21.34 -32.21
CA LYS A 231 -33.18 20.27 -33.20
C LYS A 231 -31.73 20.38 -33.70
N LYS A 232 -30.85 19.47 -33.29
CA LYS A 232 -29.50 19.38 -33.82
C LYS A 232 -29.08 17.94 -34.10
N GLU A 233 -28.23 17.86 -35.12
CA GLU A 233 -27.69 16.69 -35.80
C GLU A 233 -26.85 15.80 -34.88
N VAL A 234 -27.07 14.48 -34.99
CA VAL A 234 -26.25 13.35 -34.49
C VAL A 234 -25.67 13.56 -33.08
N ASP A 235 -26.49 13.26 -32.06
CA ASP A 235 -26.06 13.23 -30.66
C ASP A 235 -25.14 12.01 -30.41
N ASN A 236 -23.83 12.25 -30.24
CA ASN A 236 -22.82 11.23 -29.95
C ASN A 236 -22.74 10.85 -28.45
N HIS A 237 -23.81 10.99 -27.69
CA HIS A 237 -23.82 10.78 -26.23
C HIS A 237 -23.44 9.36 -25.82
N GLU A 238 -23.94 8.36 -26.54
CA GLU A 238 -23.63 6.95 -26.29
C GLU A 238 -22.12 6.68 -26.40
N PHE A 239 -21.45 7.34 -27.35
CA PHE A 239 -20.01 7.25 -27.53
C PHE A 239 -19.26 7.83 -26.32
N TYR A 240 -19.65 9.01 -25.82
CA TYR A 240 -19.02 9.60 -24.63
C TYR A 240 -19.25 8.77 -23.37
N ILE A 241 -20.42 8.15 -23.22
CA ILE A 241 -20.72 7.23 -22.11
C ILE A 241 -19.86 5.96 -22.25
N GLY A 242 -19.66 5.45 -23.47
CA GLY A 242 -18.75 4.34 -23.75
C GLY A 242 -17.29 4.65 -23.40
N ILE A 243 -16.80 5.85 -23.72
CA ILE A 243 -15.46 6.30 -23.32
C ILE A 243 -15.36 6.37 -21.80
N TRP A 244 -16.32 7.02 -21.13
CA TRP A 244 -16.36 7.09 -19.66
C TRP A 244 -16.27 5.71 -19.02
N TRP A 245 -17.04 4.76 -19.52
CA TRP A 245 -17.04 3.40 -19.01
C TRP A 245 -15.73 2.66 -19.27
N THR A 246 -15.14 2.84 -20.46
CA THR A 246 -13.83 2.27 -20.78
C THR A 246 -12.78 2.78 -19.79
N PHE A 247 -12.76 4.08 -19.53
CA PHE A 247 -11.83 4.68 -18.56
C PHE A 247 -12.12 4.26 -17.11
N PHE A 248 -13.38 4.01 -16.75
CA PHE A 248 -13.73 3.40 -15.47
C PHE A 248 -13.09 2.01 -15.32
N LEU A 249 -13.29 1.11 -16.30
CA LEU A 249 -12.73 -0.25 -16.27
C LEU A 249 -11.20 -0.21 -16.24
N LEU A 250 -10.58 0.67 -17.04
CA LEU A 250 -9.12 0.85 -17.03
C LEU A 250 -8.62 1.34 -15.66
N THR A 251 -9.36 2.20 -14.99
CA THR A 251 -8.98 2.78 -13.68
C THR A 251 -9.14 1.79 -12.53
N PHE A 252 -10.26 1.04 -12.46
CA PHE A 252 -10.59 0.23 -11.28
C PHE A 252 -10.35 -1.26 -11.44
N ILE A 253 -10.13 -1.75 -12.66
CA ILE A 253 -9.89 -3.18 -12.91
C ILE A 253 -8.49 -3.36 -13.45
N ILE A 254 -8.16 -2.70 -14.56
CA ILE A 254 -6.88 -2.94 -15.25
C ILE A 254 -5.70 -2.32 -14.50
N SER A 255 -5.79 -1.05 -14.11
CA SER A 255 -4.70 -0.36 -13.40
C SER A 255 -4.31 -1.05 -12.09
N PRO A 256 -5.24 -1.47 -11.20
CA PRO A 256 -4.87 -2.19 -9.99
C PRO A 256 -4.20 -3.55 -10.25
N LEU A 257 -4.61 -4.28 -11.29
CA LEU A 257 -3.96 -5.54 -11.68
C LEU A 257 -2.52 -5.32 -12.15
N ILE A 258 -2.29 -4.28 -12.96
CA ILE A 258 -0.96 -3.90 -13.44
C ILE A 258 -0.09 -3.42 -12.28
N LEU A 259 -0.61 -2.51 -11.44
CA LEU A 259 0.09 -1.98 -10.27
C LEU A 259 0.44 -3.10 -9.29
N TYR A 260 -0.49 -4.01 -9.00
CA TYR A 260 -0.22 -5.16 -8.14
C TYR A 260 0.93 -6.01 -8.68
N SER A 261 0.87 -6.34 -9.97
CA SER A 261 1.90 -7.13 -10.65
C SER A 261 3.25 -6.42 -10.76
N THR A 262 3.26 -5.08 -10.72
CA THR A 262 4.46 -4.24 -10.88
C THR A 262 5.13 -3.95 -9.54
N PHE A 263 4.37 -3.81 -8.45
CA PHE A 263 4.89 -3.39 -7.14
C PHE A 263 4.98 -4.54 -6.13
N PHE A 264 4.17 -5.58 -6.25
CA PHE A 264 4.03 -6.61 -5.21
C PHE A 264 4.26 -8.04 -5.70
N ALA A 265 4.19 -8.29 -7.01
CA ALA A 265 4.56 -9.60 -7.55
C ALA A 265 6.02 -9.60 -7.99
N GLU A 266 6.81 -10.57 -7.57
CA GLU A 266 8.18 -10.83 -8.08
C GLU A 266 8.15 -11.44 -9.50
N GLY A 267 7.24 -10.97 -10.35
CA GLY A 267 7.01 -11.49 -11.70
C GLY A 267 7.79 -10.73 -12.78
N PRO A 268 7.68 -11.16 -14.05
CA PRO A 268 8.38 -10.51 -15.18
C PRO A 268 8.07 -9.02 -15.34
N MET A 269 6.91 -8.55 -14.88
CA MET A 269 6.52 -7.13 -14.93
C MET A 269 7.31 -6.26 -13.94
N PHE A 270 7.66 -6.80 -12.77
CA PHE A 270 8.45 -6.09 -11.76
C PHE A 270 9.82 -5.69 -12.30
N TYR A 271 10.51 -6.60 -12.98
CA TYR A 271 11.86 -6.35 -13.50
C TYR A 271 11.88 -5.58 -14.83
N LYS A 272 10.80 -5.62 -15.63
CA LYS A 272 10.78 -5.05 -16.99
C LYS A 272 10.25 -3.63 -17.07
N PHE A 273 9.49 -3.17 -16.08
CA PHE A 273 8.84 -1.87 -16.15
C PHE A 273 9.42 -0.85 -15.17
N ASN A 274 9.47 0.41 -15.62
CA ASN A 274 9.71 1.52 -14.73
C ASN A 274 8.46 1.73 -13.85
N HIS A 275 8.58 1.38 -12.56
CA HIS A 275 7.49 1.46 -11.59
C HIS A 275 6.88 2.86 -11.51
N LEU A 276 7.70 3.92 -11.59
CA LEU A 276 7.22 5.29 -11.57
C LEU A 276 6.42 5.63 -12.83
N SER A 277 6.89 5.21 -14.01
CA SER A 277 6.17 5.43 -15.26
C SER A 277 4.80 4.73 -15.25
N ILE A 278 4.71 3.50 -14.72
CA ILE A 278 3.43 2.80 -14.58
C ILE A 278 2.49 3.52 -13.62
N ALA A 279 3.01 3.99 -12.48
CA ALA A 279 2.22 4.75 -11.52
C ALA A 279 1.67 6.03 -12.16
N ILE A 280 2.49 6.77 -12.93
CA ILE A 280 2.08 7.98 -13.64
C ILE A 280 1.01 7.68 -14.70
N VAL A 281 1.20 6.64 -15.53
CA VAL A 281 0.21 6.25 -16.55
C VAL A 281 -1.13 5.87 -15.89
N SER A 282 -1.08 5.09 -14.80
CA SER A 282 -2.28 4.73 -14.03
C SER A 282 -2.96 5.97 -13.45
N ALA A 283 -2.18 6.94 -12.96
CA ALA A 283 -2.66 8.25 -12.50
C ALA A 283 -3.40 9.01 -13.60
N SER A 284 -2.80 9.07 -14.79
CA SER A 284 -3.35 9.79 -15.94
C SER A 284 -4.66 9.19 -16.40
N ILE A 285 -4.75 7.85 -16.49
CA ILE A 285 -5.99 7.14 -16.82
C ILE A 285 -7.08 7.47 -15.80
N GLY A 286 -6.77 7.37 -14.50
CA GLY A 286 -7.70 7.73 -13.42
C GLY A 286 -8.13 9.19 -13.46
N GLY A 287 -7.20 10.11 -13.72
CA GLY A 287 -7.51 11.54 -13.84
C GLY A 287 -8.44 11.84 -15.02
N ILE A 288 -8.19 11.23 -16.18
CA ILE A 288 -9.05 11.37 -17.36
C ILE A 288 -10.47 10.84 -17.06
N TYR A 289 -10.58 9.67 -16.43
CA TYR A 289 -11.86 9.13 -15.98
C TYR A 289 -12.65 10.13 -15.12
N LEU A 290 -12.02 10.70 -14.09
CA LEU A 290 -12.66 11.63 -13.15
C LEU A 290 -13.11 12.94 -13.84
N LEU A 291 -12.34 13.42 -14.82
CA LEU A 291 -12.70 14.59 -15.61
C LEU A 291 -13.89 14.32 -16.53
N ILE A 292 -13.87 13.20 -17.27
CA ILE A 292 -14.98 12.81 -18.16
C ILE A 292 -16.27 12.65 -17.36
N GLU A 293 -16.21 11.98 -16.21
CA GLU A 293 -17.40 11.81 -15.38
C GLU A 293 -17.92 13.17 -14.88
N SER A 294 -17.04 14.08 -14.51
CA SER A 294 -17.44 15.42 -14.08
C SER A 294 -18.19 16.16 -15.19
N VAL A 295 -17.72 16.07 -16.44
CA VAL A 295 -18.39 16.62 -17.62
C VAL A 295 -19.78 15.99 -17.81
N LEU A 296 -19.90 14.66 -17.71
CA LEU A 296 -21.18 13.95 -17.84
C LEU A 296 -22.17 14.34 -16.74
N ILE A 297 -21.70 14.52 -15.49
CA ILE A 297 -22.55 14.99 -14.39
C ILE A 297 -23.04 16.42 -14.65
N PHE A 298 -22.18 17.32 -15.12
CA PHE A 298 -22.60 18.69 -15.44
C PHE A 298 -23.61 18.71 -16.60
N LEU A 299 -23.37 17.91 -17.63
CA LEU A 299 -24.27 17.77 -18.77
C LEU A 299 -25.64 17.25 -18.34
N TYR A 300 -25.68 16.16 -17.57
CA TYR A 300 -26.95 15.62 -17.08
C TYR A 300 -27.67 16.61 -16.14
N ASN A 301 -26.96 17.30 -15.25
CA ASN A 301 -27.58 18.29 -14.37
C ASN A 301 -28.22 19.44 -15.15
N LYS A 302 -27.67 19.81 -16.31
CA LYS A 302 -28.31 20.75 -17.25
C LYS A 302 -29.62 20.18 -17.78
N TYR A 303 -29.64 18.91 -18.21
CA TYR A 303 -30.86 18.24 -18.67
C TYR A 303 -31.92 18.12 -17.57
N ASN A 304 -31.51 17.74 -16.35
CA ASN A 304 -32.43 17.68 -15.22
C ASN A 304 -33.08 19.04 -14.94
N LYS A 305 -32.32 20.15 -15.04
CA LYS A 305 -32.88 21.49 -14.88
C LYS A 305 -33.91 21.84 -15.98
N LEU A 306 -33.68 21.40 -17.22
CA LEU A 306 -34.64 21.60 -18.31
C LEU A 306 -35.90 20.74 -18.15
N MET A 307 -35.75 19.49 -17.68
CA MET A 307 -36.90 18.63 -17.37
C MET A 307 -37.75 19.19 -16.22
N MET A 308 -37.14 19.92 -15.28
CA MET A 308 -37.87 20.59 -14.20
C MET A 308 -38.73 21.78 -14.69
N SER A 309 -38.46 22.32 -15.88
CA SER A 309 -39.24 23.42 -16.46
C SER A 309 -40.37 22.96 -17.39
N MET A 310 -40.56 21.65 -17.56
CA MET A 310 -41.71 21.05 -18.25
C MET A 310 -42.97 21.13 -17.39
#